data_AF-A0A1H9LW44-F1
#
_entry.id   AF-A0A1H9LW44-F1
#
_cell.length_a   1.000
_cell.length_b   1.000
_cell.length_c   1.000
_cell.angle_alpha   90.00
_cell.angle_beta   90.00
_cell.angle_gamma   90.00
#
_symmetry.space_group_name_H-M   'P 1'
#
loop_
_entity.id
_entity.type
_entity.pdbx_description
1 polymer ?
#
loop_
_entity_poly.entity_id
_entity_poly.type
_entity_poly.pdbx_seq_one_letter_code
_entity_poly.pdbx_strand_id
1 'polypeptide(L)'
;MPNLKDVIITAIKNNALDYKNPPIKNLGYKGIKKTIVEIKKWFERSENIEDDLVLAATLMERGGTGESLFRNMYRDFLKECLSIVDYTPLQNGYILFTKIAPMWEEVSKLINKAGETHELLFLNQASDILLELSNKEYEAMNQLSRIC
;
A
#
# COMPACT_ATOMS: atom_id res chain seq x y z
N MET A 1 -19.40 23.38 16.67
CA MET A 1 -18.47 22.57 15.87
C MET A 1 -18.55 21.13 16.36
N PRO A 2 -18.42 20.11 15.50
CA PRO A 2 -18.46 18.72 15.93
C PRO A 2 -17.28 18.39 16.86
N ASN A 3 -17.45 17.37 17.71
CA ASN A 3 -16.39 16.89 18.59
C ASN A 3 -15.26 16.26 17.77
N LEU A 4 -14.01 16.69 17.99
CA LEU A 4 -12.86 16.24 17.21
C LEU A 4 -12.63 14.72 17.29
N LYS A 5 -12.84 14.12 18.47
CA LYS A 5 -12.72 12.67 18.67
C LYS A 5 -13.72 11.91 17.78
N ASP A 6 -14.97 12.34 17.76
CA ASP A 6 -16.03 11.68 16.99
C ASP A 6 -15.77 11.80 15.48
N VAL A 7 -15.25 12.96 15.04
CA VAL A 7 -14.85 13.20 13.64
C VAL A 7 -13.69 12.26 13.23
N ILE A 8 -12.65 12.15 14.06
CA ILE A 8 -11.51 11.26 13.80
C ILE A 8 -11.97 9.79 13.68
N ILE A 9 -12.78 9.34 14.64
CA ILE A 9 -13.32 7.96 14.65
C ILE A 9 -14.12 7.70 13.37
N THR A 10 -15.03 8.60 13.04
CA THR A 10 -15.90 8.47 11.85
C THR A 10 -15.07 8.44 10.56
N ALA A 11 -14.12 9.37 10.41
CA ALA A 11 -13.28 9.46 9.22
C ALA A 11 -12.44 8.20 9.00
N ILE A 12 -11.79 7.70 10.05
CA ILE A 12 -10.95 6.48 9.98
C ILE A 12 -11.80 5.26 9.65
N LYS A 13 -12.96 5.09 10.30
CA LYS A 13 -13.86 3.95 10.03
C LYS A 13 -14.36 3.97 8.60
N ASN A 14 -14.80 5.13 8.10
CA ASN A 14 -15.30 5.25 6.74
C ASN A 14 -14.20 4.91 5.73
N ASN A 15 -13.00 5.47 5.88
CA ASN A 15 -11.88 5.16 5.02
C ASN A 15 -11.54 3.65 5.02
N ALA A 16 -11.55 3.02 6.21
CA ALA A 16 -11.31 1.60 6.35
C ALA A 16 -12.39 0.74 5.67
N LEU A 17 -13.67 1.13 5.78
CA LEU A 17 -14.79 0.43 5.15
C LEU A 17 -14.76 0.59 3.62
N ASP A 18 -14.46 1.78 3.12
CA ASP A 18 -14.34 2.06 1.68
C ASP A 18 -13.18 1.28 1.06
N TYR A 19 -12.02 1.25 1.72
CA TYR A 19 -10.87 0.47 1.27
C TYR A 19 -11.18 -1.04 1.20
N LYS A 20 -11.94 -1.57 2.17
CA LYS A 20 -12.35 -2.99 2.19
C LYS A 20 -13.40 -3.31 1.13
N ASN A 21 -14.19 -2.34 0.71
CA ASN A 21 -15.28 -2.49 -0.26
C ASN A 21 -15.06 -1.62 -1.51
N PRO A 22 -13.93 -1.79 -2.23
CA PRO A 22 -13.64 -0.93 -3.36
C PRO A 22 -14.68 -1.14 -4.48
N PRO A 23 -15.16 -0.06 -5.13
CA PRO A 23 -16.24 -0.12 -6.12
C PRO A 23 -15.83 -0.85 -7.41
N ILE A 24 -14.52 -0.98 -7.66
CA ILE A 24 -13.95 -1.66 -8.82
C ILE A 24 -12.83 -2.62 -8.42
N LYS A 25 -12.57 -3.62 -9.26
CA LYS A 25 -11.58 -4.70 -8.99
C LYS A 25 -10.13 -4.23 -8.95
N ASN A 26 -9.80 -3.10 -9.57
CA ASN A 26 -8.42 -2.62 -9.72
C ASN A 26 -8.03 -1.53 -8.71
N LEU A 27 -8.73 -1.45 -7.56
CA LEU A 27 -8.48 -0.43 -6.54
C LEU A 27 -8.18 -1.08 -5.18
N GLY A 28 -7.36 -0.40 -4.37
CA GLY A 28 -6.95 -0.86 -3.05
C GLY A 28 -6.29 -2.25 -3.09
N TYR A 29 -6.55 -3.07 -2.08
CA TYR A 29 -5.96 -4.42 -1.98
C TYR A 29 -6.30 -5.33 -3.16
N LYS A 30 -7.45 -5.15 -3.83
CA LYS A 30 -7.81 -5.93 -5.01
C LYS A 30 -6.95 -5.55 -6.22
N GLY A 31 -6.62 -4.26 -6.37
CA GLY A 31 -5.68 -3.76 -7.37
C GLY A 31 -4.29 -4.36 -7.18
N ILE A 32 -3.79 -4.36 -5.94
CA ILE A 32 -2.50 -4.96 -5.59
C ILE A 32 -2.49 -6.46 -5.96
N LYS A 33 -3.56 -7.19 -5.62
CA LYS A 33 -3.69 -8.62 -5.97
C LYS A 33 -3.63 -8.89 -7.47
N LYS A 34 -4.17 -7.98 -8.29
CA LYS A 34 -4.03 -8.09 -9.74
C LYS A 34 -2.58 -7.86 -10.17
N THR A 35 -1.91 -6.85 -9.61
CA THR A 35 -0.51 -6.54 -9.91
C THR A 35 0.42 -7.73 -9.60
N ILE A 36 0.22 -8.44 -8.48
CA ILE A 36 0.96 -9.66 -8.11
C ILE A 36 1.00 -10.69 -9.25
N VAL A 37 -0.11 -10.86 -9.97
CA VAL A 37 -0.21 -11.84 -11.06
C VAL A 37 0.39 -11.30 -12.36
N GLU A 38 0.19 -10.02 -12.64
CA GLU A 38 0.57 -9.43 -13.93
C GLU A 38 2.05 -9.06 -13.99
N ILE A 39 2.67 -8.69 -12.86
CA ILE A 39 4.09 -8.29 -12.80
C ILE A 39 5.03 -9.38 -13.32
N LYS A 40 4.68 -10.66 -13.09
CA LYS A 40 5.47 -11.81 -13.56
C LYS A 40 5.49 -11.97 -15.08
N LYS A 41 4.55 -11.35 -15.78
CA LYS A 41 4.39 -11.44 -17.24
C LYS A 41 4.99 -10.24 -17.98
N TRP A 42 5.56 -9.27 -17.26
CA TRP A 42 6.03 -8.02 -17.88
C TRP A 42 7.19 -8.25 -18.85
N PHE A 43 8.14 -9.13 -18.52
CA PHE A 43 9.23 -9.54 -19.43
C PHE A 43 8.73 -10.09 -20.77
N GLU A 44 7.60 -10.81 -20.78
CA GLU A 44 7.05 -11.44 -21.99
C GLU A 44 6.25 -10.46 -22.85
N ARG A 45 5.92 -9.28 -22.33
CA ARG A 45 4.99 -8.32 -22.95
C ARG A 45 5.63 -7.00 -23.36
N SER A 46 6.84 -6.73 -22.91
CA SER A 46 7.55 -5.48 -23.20
C SER A 46 8.52 -5.67 -24.37
N GLU A 47 8.55 -4.68 -25.26
CA GLU A 47 9.56 -4.57 -26.33
C GLU A 47 10.86 -3.92 -25.83
N ASN A 48 10.80 -3.17 -24.72
CA ASN A 48 11.93 -2.50 -24.08
C ASN A 48 11.77 -2.57 -22.55
N ILE A 49 12.08 -3.74 -22.00
CA ILE A 49 11.79 -4.06 -20.60
C ILE A 49 12.61 -3.23 -19.61
N GLU A 50 13.82 -2.80 -19.98
CA GLU A 50 14.66 -1.93 -19.16
C GLU A 50 13.93 -0.61 -18.89
N ASP A 51 13.62 0.14 -19.96
CA ASP A 51 12.99 1.45 -19.86
C ASP A 51 11.60 1.36 -19.21
N ASP A 52 10.82 0.33 -19.56
CA ASP A 52 9.48 0.14 -19.00
C ASP A 52 9.51 -0.12 -17.48
N LEU A 53 10.43 -0.97 -17.00
CA LEU A 53 10.53 -1.27 -15.58
C LEU A 53 11.16 -0.12 -14.78
N VAL A 54 12.18 0.54 -15.32
CA VAL A 54 12.79 1.72 -14.67
C VAL A 54 11.78 2.87 -14.58
N LEU A 55 10.98 3.09 -15.64
CA LEU A 55 9.90 4.07 -15.62
C LEU A 55 8.81 3.69 -14.61
N ALA A 56 8.38 2.41 -14.58
CA ALA A 56 7.42 1.93 -13.61
C ALA A 56 7.90 2.17 -12.17
N ALA A 57 9.12 1.77 -11.84
CA ALA A 57 9.71 2.01 -10.52
C ALA A 57 9.82 3.51 -10.17
N THR A 58 10.15 4.36 -11.15
CA THR A 58 10.20 5.81 -10.97
C THR A 58 8.83 6.41 -10.70
N LEU A 59 7.80 5.97 -11.42
CA LEU A 59 6.41 6.41 -11.20
C LEU A 59 5.89 5.94 -9.84
N MET A 60 6.26 4.73 -9.43
CA MET A 60 5.94 4.17 -8.12
C MET A 60 6.50 5.03 -6.97
N GLU A 61 7.76 5.45 -7.10
CA GLU A 61 8.43 6.21 -6.05
C GLU A 61 8.11 7.72 -6.10
N ARG A 62 8.03 8.30 -7.30
CA ARG A 62 8.01 9.76 -7.52
C ARG A 62 6.81 10.27 -8.31
N GLY A 63 6.02 9.40 -8.91
CA GLY A 63 4.88 9.76 -9.77
C GLY A 63 3.62 10.20 -9.03
N GLY A 64 3.62 10.17 -7.69
CA GLY A 64 2.46 10.58 -6.89
C GLY A 64 1.27 9.62 -7.00
N THR A 65 1.50 8.37 -7.39
CA THR A 65 0.48 7.36 -7.73
C THR A 65 -0.25 6.73 -6.54
N GLY A 66 -0.04 7.19 -5.31
CA GLY A 66 -0.73 6.61 -4.15
C GLY A 66 0.13 5.71 -3.27
N GLU A 67 1.40 5.49 -3.58
CA GLU A 67 2.19 4.36 -3.04
C GLU A 67 2.83 4.66 -1.68
N SER A 68 4.16 4.58 -1.56
CA SER A 68 4.86 4.75 -0.28
C SER A 68 4.46 6.06 0.41
N LEU A 69 4.32 7.16 -0.34
CA LEU A 69 3.95 8.48 0.18
C LEU A 69 2.61 8.49 0.94
N PHE A 70 1.53 7.94 0.35
CA PHE A 70 0.23 7.98 1.02
C PHE A 70 0.18 7.02 2.21
N ARG A 71 0.93 5.91 2.17
CA ARG A 71 1.06 5.01 3.33
C ARG A 71 1.84 5.66 4.46
N ASN A 72 2.89 6.42 4.15
CA ASN A 72 3.62 7.24 5.11
C ASN A 72 2.71 8.33 5.71
N MET A 73 1.99 9.07 4.86
CA MET A 73 1.06 10.12 5.30
C MET A 73 -0.04 9.55 6.20
N TYR A 74 -0.65 8.43 5.83
CA TYR A 74 -1.71 7.82 6.63
C TYR A 74 -1.17 7.25 7.95
N ARG A 75 0.03 6.63 7.95
CA ARG A 75 0.73 6.21 9.17
C ARG A 75 0.88 7.38 10.14
N ASP A 76 1.37 8.52 9.65
CA ASP A 76 1.66 9.69 10.50
C ASP A 76 0.37 10.32 11.01
N PHE A 77 -0.67 10.38 10.17
CA PHE A 77 -2.02 10.74 10.60
C PHE A 77 -2.55 9.83 11.73
N LEU A 78 -2.43 8.50 11.60
CA LEU A 78 -2.87 7.57 12.64
C LEU A 78 -2.08 7.77 13.94
N LYS A 79 -0.78 8.06 13.84
CA LYS A 79 0.09 8.38 14.99
C LYS A 79 -0.38 9.63 15.72
N GLU A 80 -0.74 10.69 14.99
CA GLU A 80 -1.29 11.91 15.58
C GLU A 80 -2.64 11.65 16.24
N CYS A 81 -3.51 10.85 15.61
CA CYS A 81 -4.80 10.48 16.16
C CYS A 81 -4.70 9.75 17.50
N LEU A 82 -3.65 8.95 17.72
CA LEU A 82 -3.40 8.26 19.00
C LEU A 82 -3.21 9.23 20.19
N SER A 83 -2.82 10.49 19.93
CA SER A 83 -2.73 11.51 21.00
C SER A 83 -4.10 12.03 21.47
N ILE A 84 -5.16 11.78 20.68
CA ILE A 84 -6.53 12.24 20.93
C ILE A 84 -7.44 11.05 21.30
N VAL A 85 -7.20 9.90 20.67
CA VAL A 85 -8.03 8.71 20.76
C VAL A 85 -7.13 7.50 21.01
N ASP A 86 -7.15 6.96 22.23
CA ASP A 86 -6.33 5.80 22.60
C ASP A 86 -7.16 4.52 22.56
N TYR A 87 -7.22 3.89 21.38
CA TYR A 87 -7.87 2.59 21.19
C TYR A 87 -6.92 1.57 20.58
N THR A 88 -6.95 0.36 21.12
CA THR A 88 -6.12 -0.76 20.64
C THR A 88 -6.23 -1.02 19.13
N PRO A 89 -7.42 -0.99 18.48
CA PRO A 89 -7.48 -1.18 17.03
C PRO A 89 -6.83 -0.05 16.23
N LEU A 90 -6.83 1.19 16.74
CA LEU A 90 -6.10 2.31 16.12
C LEU A 90 -4.58 2.10 16.24
N GLN A 91 -4.11 1.71 17.42
CA GLN A 91 -2.70 1.41 17.65
C GLN A 91 -2.21 0.25 16.76
N ASN A 92 -3.00 -0.81 16.64
CA ASN A 92 -2.70 -1.94 15.77
C ASN A 92 -2.63 -1.52 14.30
N GLY A 93 -3.60 -0.71 13.84
CA GLY A 93 -3.59 -0.14 12.50
C GLY A 93 -2.33 0.68 12.23
N TYR A 94 -1.99 1.60 13.13
CA TYR A 94 -0.75 2.37 13.07
C TYR A 94 0.50 1.48 12.96
N ILE A 95 0.65 0.48 13.84
CA ILE A 95 1.78 -0.46 13.84
C ILE A 95 1.88 -1.25 12.53
N LEU A 96 0.75 -1.59 11.90
CA LEU A 96 0.77 -2.24 10.60
C LEU A 96 1.23 -1.27 9.51
N PHE A 97 0.76 -0.02 9.51
CA PHE A 97 1.20 0.99 8.55
C PHE A 97 2.68 1.38 8.70
N THR A 98 3.27 1.31 9.90
CA THR A 98 4.73 1.48 10.04
C THR A 98 5.53 0.40 9.32
N LYS A 99 4.97 -0.82 9.18
CA LYS A 99 5.59 -1.94 8.46
C LYS A 99 5.29 -1.90 6.97
N ILE A 100 4.08 -1.49 6.57
CA ILE A 100 3.64 -1.46 5.17
C ILE A 100 4.39 -0.40 4.37
N ALA A 101 4.57 0.80 4.94
CA ALA A 101 5.18 1.92 4.22
C ALA A 101 6.56 1.60 3.58
N PRO A 102 7.54 1.02 4.29
CA PRO A 102 8.83 0.67 3.69
C PRO A 102 8.76 -0.48 2.67
N MET A 103 7.76 -1.38 2.77
CA MET A 103 7.62 -2.48 1.80
C MET A 103 7.32 -1.97 0.39
N TRP A 104 6.61 -0.84 0.25
CA TRP A 104 6.35 -0.22 -1.06
C TRP A 104 7.64 0.31 -1.71
N GLU A 105 8.54 0.88 -0.93
CA GLU A 105 9.87 1.31 -1.39
C GLU A 105 10.74 0.11 -1.80
N GLU A 106 10.61 -1.02 -1.10
CA GLU A 106 11.30 -2.26 -1.47
C GLU A 106 10.81 -2.81 -2.81
N VAL A 107 9.50 -2.79 -3.05
CA VAL A 107 8.91 -3.18 -4.34
C VAL A 107 9.44 -2.30 -5.48
N SER A 108 9.47 -0.98 -5.32
CA SER A 108 9.98 -0.07 -6.36
C SER A 108 11.44 -0.35 -6.69
N LYS A 109 12.28 -0.58 -5.66
CA LYS A 109 13.70 -0.96 -5.83
C LYS A 109 13.88 -2.29 -6.56
N LEU A 110 13.07 -3.30 -6.25
CA LEU A 110 13.15 -4.60 -6.93
C LEU A 110 12.72 -4.50 -8.40
N ILE A 111 11.69 -3.72 -8.70
CA ILE A 111 11.26 -3.48 -10.09
C ILE A 111 12.35 -2.74 -10.86
N ASN A 112 12.96 -1.70 -10.28
CA ASN A 112 14.08 -1.00 -10.90
C ASN A 112 15.24 -1.95 -11.20
N LYS A 113 15.60 -2.78 -10.21
CA LYS A 113 16.66 -3.78 -10.36
C LYS A 113 16.34 -4.83 -11.42
N ALA A 114 15.07 -5.23 -11.55
CA ALA A 114 14.64 -6.12 -12.63
C ALA A 114 14.83 -5.47 -14.01
N GLY A 115 14.60 -4.16 -14.13
CA GLY A 115 14.92 -3.39 -15.33
C GLY A 115 16.42 -3.41 -15.63
N GLU A 116 17.25 -3.01 -14.67
CA GLU A 116 18.71 -2.92 -14.83
C GLU A 116 19.41 -4.26 -15.12
N THR A 117 18.91 -5.36 -14.59
CA THR A 117 19.57 -6.67 -14.65
C THR A 117 18.92 -7.64 -15.63
N HIS A 118 17.69 -7.36 -16.07
CA HIS A 118 16.84 -8.28 -16.82
C HIS A 118 16.57 -9.62 -16.13
N GLU A 119 16.67 -9.69 -14.80
CA GLU A 119 16.42 -10.91 -14.04
C GLU A 119 14.96 -10.98 -13.53
N LEU A 120 14.20 -11.96 -14.02
CA LEU A 120 12.82 -12.23 -13.59
C LEU A 120 12.70 -12.52 -12.09
N LEU A 121 13.77 -12.99 -11.43
CA LEU A 121 13.81 -13.24 -10.00
C LEU A 121 13.37 -12.00 -9.19
N PHE A 122 13.79 -10.80 -9.59
CA PHE A 122 13.44 -9.58 -8.86
C PHE A 122 11.96 -9.22 -8.97
N LEU A 123 11.30 -9.50 -10.11
CA LEU A 123 9.84 -9.35 -10.24
C LEU A 123 9.08 -10.40 -9.42
N ASN A 124 9.62 -11.62 -9.29
CA ASN A 124 9.05 -12.63 -8.40
C ASN A 124 9.15 -12.20 -6.93
N GLN A 125 10.29 -11.68 -6.50
CA GLN A 125 10.47 -11.12 -5.15
C GLN A 125 9.52 -9.93 -4.91
N ALA A 126 9.42 -9.01 -5.87
CA ALA A 126 8.48 -7.89 -5.79
C ALA A 126 7.03 -8.37 -5.65
N SER A 127 6.64 -9.40 -6.40
CA SER A 127 5.33 -10.06 -6.29
C SER A 127 5.08 -10.64 -4.90
N ASP A 128 6.08 -11.27 -4.27
CA ASP A 128 5.93 -11.89 -2.96
C ASP A 128 5.74 -10.82 -1.87
N ILE A 129 6.49 -9.71 -1.96
CA ILE A 129 6.32 -8.55 -1.07
C ILE A 129 4.96 -7.89 -1.28
N LEU A 130 4.50 -7.75 -2.54
CA LEU A 130 3.16 -7.24 -2.86
C LEU A 130 2.04 -8.10 -2.25
N LEU A 131 2.23 -9.42 -2.19
CA LEU A 131 1.29 -10.33 -1.53
C LEU A 131 1.25 -10.08 -0.02
N GLU A 132 2.42 -10.00 0.61
CA GLU A 132 2.52 -9.77 2.04
C GLU A 132 1.93 -8.40 2.42
N LEU A 133 2.30 -7.34 1.70
CA LEU A 133 1.80 -6.00 1.99
C LEU A 133 0.29 -5.89 1.74
N SER A 134 -0.25 -6.54 0.71
CA SER A 134 -1.70 -6.54 0.47
C SER A 134 -2.48 -7.15 1.64
N ASN A 135 -1.97 -8.23 2.22
CA ASN A 135 -2.57 -8.86 3.38
C ASN A 135 -2.46 -7.98 4.63
N LYS A 136 -1.31 -7.33 4.83
CA LYS A 136 -1.13 -6.39 5.96
C LYS A 136 -2.02 -5.16 5.83
N GLU A 137 -2.17 -4.57 4.64
CA GLU A 137 -3.07 -3.43 4.40
C GLU A 137 -4.53 -3.81 4.69
N TYR A 138 -4.97 -4.98 4.24
CA TYR A 138 -6.32 -5.46 4.54
C TYR A 138 -6.53 -5.65 6.05
N GLU A 139 -5.56 -6.24 6.76
CA GLU A 139 -5.63 -6.41 8.21
C GLU A 139 -5.61 -5.07 8.95
N ALA A 140 -4.78 -4.11 8.52
CA ALA A 140 -4.73 -2.77 9.10
C ALA A 140 -6.10 -2.10 8.98
N MET A 141 -6.71 -2.10 7.81
CA MET A 141 -8.05 -1.55 7.61
C MET A 141 -9.12 -2.34 8.38
N ASN A 142 -8.95 -3.65 8.56
CA ASN A 142 -9.85 -4.43 9.38
C ASN A 142 -9.81 -4.01 10.86
N GLN A 143 -8.62 -3.76 11.42
CA GLN A 143 -8.45 -3.19 12.76
C GLN A 143 -9.10 -1.80 12.85
N LEU A 144 -8.78 -0.91 11.90
CA LEU A 144 -9.30 0.46 11.88
C LEU A 144 -10.82 0.53 11.74
N SER A 145 -11.46 -0.43 11.06
CA SER A 145 -12.93 -0.47 10.98
C SER A 145 -13.64 -0.75 12.31
N ARG A 146 -12.90 -1.17 13.34
CA ARG A 146 -13.43 -1.58 14.66
C ARG A 146 -13.26 -0.53 15.76
N ILE A 147 -12.68 0.64 15.47
CA ILE A 147 -12.57 1.72 16.45
C ILE A 147 -13.98 2.24 16.84
N CYS A 148 -14.13 2.77 18.05
CA CYS A 148 -15.44 3.12 18.64
C CYS A 148 -15.50 4.52 19.22
#